data_AF-A0A7G8DKN3-F1
#
_entry.id   AF-A0A7G8DKN3-F1
#
_cell.length_a   1.000
_cell.length_b   1.000
_cell.length_c   1.000
_cell.angle_alpha   90.00
_cell.angle_beta   90.00
_cell.angle_gamma   90.00
#
_symmetry.space_group_name_H-M   'P 1'
#
loop_
_entity.id
_entity.type
_entity.pdbx_description
1 polymer ?
#
loop_
_entity_poly.entity_id
_entity_poly.type
_entity_poly.pdbx_seq_one_letter_code
_entity_poly.pdbx_strand_id
1 'polypeptide(L)'
;MIPYLILISLLVPANLWASITPHLHSDLSMRLLHGVSTVVLVPPLFSMWRQRRQIQRLPALLLASFAVVLVVVNSKITAMGMGVEYGWVDHLFLAIACMAVLAYYLLNEAEDALPEQETRTF
;
A
#
# COMPACT_ATOMS: atom_id res chain seq x y z
N MET A 1 -11.23 10.17 -1.92
CA MET A 1 -10.43 9.25 -1.07
C MET A 1 -11.11 7.89 -0.92
N ILE A 2 -12.42 7.84 -0.67
CA ILE A 2 -13.21 6.58 -0.57
C ILE A 2 -12.92 5.53 -1.66
N PRO A 3 -12.99 5.81 -2.99
CA PRO A 3 -12.76 4.78 -4.01
C PRO A 3 -11.34 4.20 -3.99
N TYR A 4 -10.36 5.01 -3.59
CA TYR A 4 -8.97 4.59 -3.44
C TYR A 4 -8.80 3.66 -2.22
N LEU A 5 -9.46 3.96 -1.08
CA LEU A 5 -9.45 3.08 0.09
C LEU A 5 -10.18 1.76 -0.17
N ILE A 6 -11.30 1.79 -0.91
CA ILE A 6 -12.00 0.56 -1.36
C ILE A 6 -11.06 -0.30 -2.20
N LEU A 7 -10.36 0.30 -3.17
CA LEU A 7 -9.39 -0.40 -4.00
C LEU A 7 -8.29 -1.05 -3.15
N ILE A 8 -7.67 -0.32 -2.22
CA ILE A 8 -6.63 -0.88 -1.34
C ILE A 8 -7.20 -2.01 -0.48
N SER A 9 -8.40 -1.85 0.09
CA SER A 9 -9.08 -2.90 0.85
C SER A 9 -9.34 -4.16 0.05
N LEU A 10 -9.58 -4.06 -1.27
CA LEU A 10 -9.70 -5.23 -2.16
C LEU A 10 -8.34 -5.87 -2.48
N LEU A 11 -7.27 -5.07 -2.52
CA LEU A 11 -5.92 -5.56 -2.78
C LEU A 11 -5.32 -6.33 -1.61
N VAL A 12 -5.72 -6.05 -0.36
CA VAL A 12 -5.29 -6.81 0.83
C VAL A 12 -5.64 -8.30 0.71
N PRO A 13 -6.92 -8.70 0.59
CA PRO A 13 -7.29 -10.12 0.47
C PRO A 13 -6.81 -10.72 -0.84
N ALA A 14 -6.74 -9.96 -1.95
CA ALA A 14 -6.21 -10.47 -3.21
C ALA A 14 -4.74 -10.88 -3.11
N ASN A 15 -3.89 -10.04 -2.51
CA ASN A 15 -2.49 -10.36 -2.26
C ASN A 15 -2.33 -11.46 -1.22
N LEU A 16 -3.13 -11.46 -0.15
CA LEU A 16 -3.09 -12.53 0.84
C LEU A 16 -3.45 -13.89 0.22
N TRP A 17 -4.49 -13.92 -0.61
CA TRP A 17 -4.88 -15.12 -1.35
C TRP A 17 -3.76 -15.59 -2.29
N ALA A 18 -3.15 -14.69 -3.04
CA ALA A 18 -2.04 -15.00 -3.93
C ALA A 18 -0.79 -15.50 -3.18
N SER A 19 -0.57 -15.04 -1.93
CA SER A 19 0.51 -15.54 -1.07
C SER A 19 0.26 -16.99 -0.59
N ILE A 20 -1.00 -17.37 -0.37
CA ILE A 20 -1.38 -18.72 0.10
C ILE A 20 -1.45 -19.70 -1.08
N THR A 21 -1.82 -19.22 -2.27
CA THR A 21 -2.08 -20.05 -3.47
C THR A 21 -1.16 -19.68 -4.65
N PRO A 22 0.17 -19.79 -4.51
CA PRO A 22 1.12 -19.28 -5.50
C PRO A 22 1.09 -19.97 -6.88
N HIS A 23 0.44 -21.13 -6.99
CA HIS A 23 0.38 -21.91 -8.24
C HIS A 23 -0.97 -21.80 -8.99
N LEU A 24 -1.93 -21.02 -8.49
CA LEU A 24 -3.29 -20.96 -9.04
C LEU A 24 -3.59 -19.72 -9.87
N HIS A 25 -2.62 -18.81 -10.04
CA HIS A 25 -2.80 -17.56 -10.79
C HIS A 25 -2.02 -17.57 -12.11
N SER A 26 -2.58 -16.92 -13.13
CA SER A 26 -1.96 -16.77 -14.45
C SER A 26 -0.90 -15.67 -14.48
N ASP A 27 0.00 -15.70 -15.47
CA ASP A 27 1.01 -14.65 -15.67
C ASP A 27 0.40 -13.25 -15.77
N LEU A 28 -0.70 -13.12 -16.52
CA LEU A 28 -1.43 -11.86 -16.65
C LEU A 28 -1.95 -11.38 -15.29
N SER A 29 -2.60 -12.26 -14.52
CA SER A 29 -3.14 -11.88 -13.21
C SER A 29 -2.04 -11.51 -12.20
N MET A 30 -0.87 -12.15 -12.28
CA MET A 30 0.30 -11.82 -11.47
C MET A 30 0.81 -10.41 -11.78
N ARG A 31 1.07 -10.13 -13.08
CA ARG A 31 1.51 -8.81 -13.54
C ARG A 31 0.52 -7.72 -13.15
N LEU A 32 -0.78 -7.96 -13.33
CA LEU A 32 -1.84 -7.01 -12.97
C LEU A 32 -1.90 -6.78 -11.47
N LEU A 33 -1.88 -7.83 -10.64
CA LEU A 33 -1.97 -7.69 -9.19
C LEU A 33 -0.77 -6.90 -8.65
N HIS A 34 0.45 -7.26 -9.04
CA HIS A 34 1.66 -6.50 -8.67
C HIS A 34 1.64 -5.07 -9.23
N GLY A 35 1.17 -4.88 -10.47
CA GLY A 35 1.14 -3.57 -11.12
C GLY A 35 0.16 -2.61 -10.43
N VAL A 36 -1.07 -3.07 -10.19
CA VAL A 36 -2.09 -2.28 -9.48
C VAL A 36 -1.65 -2.01 -8.04
N SER A 37 -1.12 -3.02 -7.34
CA SER A 37 -0.54 -2.85 -6.00
C SER A 37 0.61 -1.85 -5.97
N THR A 38 1.46 -1.81 -7.01
CA THR A 38 2.54 -0.82 -7.13
C THR A 38 1.98 0.59 -7.30
N VAL A 39 1.00 0.78 -8.18
CA VAL A 39 0.40 2.09 -8.45
C VAL A 39 -0.24 2.67 -7.20
N VAL A 40 -0.92 1.87 -6.37
CA VAL A 40 -1.55 2.37 -5.14
C VAL A 40 -0.55 2.77 -4.06
N LEU A 41 0.72 2.34 -4.12
CA LEU A 41 1.77 2.75 -3.17
C LEU A 41 2.37 4.13 -3.50
N VAL A 42 2.17 4.65 -4.71
CA VAL A 42 2.74 5.94 -5.14
C VAL A 42 2.09 7.14 -4.44
N PRO A 43 0.74 7.24 -4.32
CA PRO A 43 0.10 8.35 -3.62
C PRO A 43 0.55 8.59 -2.16
N PRO A 44 0.66 7.57 -1.28
CA PRO A 44 1.12 7.80 0.10
C PRO A 44 2.58 8.28 0.13
N LEU A 45 3.46 7.75 -0.73
CA LEU A 45 4.84 8.25 -0.86
C LEU A 45 4.88 9.74 -1.24
N PHE A 46 4.04 10.15 -2.19
CA PHE A 46 3.93 11.54 -2.60
C PHE A 46 3.38 12.44 -1.47
N SER A 47 2.35 11.96 -0.76
CA SER A 47 1.76 12.66 0.38
C SER A 47 2.78 12.89 1.50
N MET A 48 3.51 11.84 1.88
CA MET A 48 4.54 11.87 2.91
C MET A 48 5.70 12.79 2.53
N TRP A 49 6.09 12.81 1.25
CA TRP A 49 7.10 13.75 0.75
C TRP A 49 6.66 15.22 0.87
N ARG A 50 5.41 15.51 0.52
CA ARG A 50 4.83 16.86 0.60
C ARG A 50 4.70 17.34 2.05
N GLN A 51 4.27 16.47 2.95
CA GLN A 51 3.99 16.77 4.36
C GLN A 51 5.13 16.37 5.31
N ARG A 52 6.35 16.14 4.79
CA ARG A 52 7.51 15.64 5.55
C ARG A 52 7.90 16.42 6.81
N ARG A 53 7.41 17.66 6.96
CA ARG A 53 7.66 18.52 8.14
C ARG A 53 6.61 18.37 9.25
N GLN A 54 5.43 17.83 8.93
CA GLN A 54 4.28 17.74 9.83
C GLN A 54 4.02 16.30 10.29
N ILE A 55 4.44 15.29 9.53
CA ILE A 55 4.20 13.88 9.85
C ILE A 55 5.22 13.38 10.90
N GLN A 56 4.78 12.49 11.79
CA GLN A 56 5.64 11.75 12.71
C GLN A 56 6.79 11.05 11.98
N ARG A 57 8.04 11.43 12.31
CA ARG A 57 9.23 11.05 11.54
C ARG A 57 9.44 9.53 11.49
N LEU A 58 9.27 8.82 12.59
CA LEU A 58 9.61 7.38 12.65
C LEU A 58 8.65 6.49 11.83
N PRO A 59 7.32 6.46 12.08
CA PRO A 59 6.41 5.61 11.31
C PRO A 59 6.40 5.99 9.82
N ALA A 60 6.55 7.28 9.52
CA ALA A 60 6.61 7.74 8.14
C ALA A 60 7.87 7.28 7.40
N LEU A 61 9.04 7.33 8.05
CA LEU A 61 10.27 6.84 7.44
C LEU A 61 10.22 5.32 7.21
N LEU A 62 9.65 4.56 8.15
CA LEU A 62 9.48 3.11 8.00
C LEU A 62 8.54 2.79 6.84
N LEU A 63 7.34 3.38 6.81
CA LEU A 63 6.39 3.14 5.73
C LEU A 63 6.93 3.64 4.38
N ALA A 64 7.61 4.78 4.33
CA ALA A 64 8.16 5.31 3.08
C ALA A 64 9.29 4.43 2.54
N SER A 65 10.25 4.03 3.38
CA SER A 65 11.34 3.15 2.96
C SER A 65 10.82 1.79 2.49
N PHE A 66 9.87 1.21 3.24
CA PHE A 66 9.22 -0.04 2.88
C PHE A 66 8.45 0.05 1.56
N ALA A 67 7.65 1.11 1.38
CA ALA A 67 6.90 1.32 0.14
C ALA A 67 7.81 1.59 -1.06
N VAL A 68 8.94 2.30 -0.90
CA VAL A 68 9.92 2.50 -1.99
C VAL A 68 10.51 1.17 -2.45
N VAL A 69 10.94 0.31 -1.52
CA VAL A 69 11.47 -1.02 -1.86
C VAL A 69 10.42 -1.83 -2.62
N LEU A 70 9.18 -1.84 -2.12
CA LEU A 70 8.10 -2.55 -2.80
C LEU A 70 7.80 -1.97 -4.17
N VAL A 71 7.77 -0.66 -4.36
CA VAL A 71 7.54 -0.07 -5.69
C VAL A 71 8.61 -0.53 -6.68
N VAL A 72 9.88 -0.55 -6.30
CA VAL A 72 10.98 -0.96 -7.17
C VAL A 72 10.91 -2.45 -7.50
N VAL A 73 10.76 -3.30 -6.48
CA VAL A 73 10.72 -4.77 -6.65
C VAL A 73 9.48 -5.16 -7.46
N ASN A 74 8.31 -4.66 -7.08
CA ASN A 74 7.06 -5.03 -7.76
C ASN A 74 6.99 -4.47 -9.19
N SER A 75 7.59 -3.32 -9.49
CA SER A 75 7.71 -2.85 -10.88
C SER A 75 8.51 -3.82 -11.75
N LYS A 76 9.59 -4.40 -11.21
CA LYS A 76 10.37 -5.43 -11.88
C LYS A 76 9.56 -6.70 -12.10
N ILE A 77 8.82 -7.13 -11.09
CA ILE A 77 7.93 -8.30 -11.17
C ILE A 77 6.84 -8.09 -12.22
N THR A 78 6.20 -6.91 -12.26
CA THR A 78 5.19 -6.56 -13.27
C THR A 78 5.75 -6.62 -14.69
N ALA A 79 7.03 -6.27 -14.89
CA ALA A 79 7.67 -6.35 -16.20
C ALA A 79 8.01 -7.80 -16.60
N MET A 80 8.56 -8.59 -15.67
CA MET A 80 9.04 -9.96 -15.91
C MET A 80 7.91 -11.01 -15.92
N GLY A 81 6.90 -10.85 -15.07
CA GLY A 81 5.84 -11.83 -14.87
C GLY A 81 6.27 -13.00 -13.98
N MET A 82 5.71 -14.18 -14.23
CA MET A 82 5.95 -15.41 -13.48
C MET A 82 7.41 -15.89 -13.47
N GLY A 83 7.74 -16.76 -12.50
CA GLY A 83 9.08 -17.34 -12.35
C GLY A 83 9.97 -16.62 -11.33
N VAL A 84 9.40 -15.69 -10.56
CA VAL A 84 10.07 -15.03 -9.44
C VAL A 84 10.14 -15.99 -8.26
N GLU A 85 11.36 -16.28 -7.82
CA GLU A 85 11.61 -17.11 -6.65
C GLU A 85 11.04 -16.41 -5.40
N TYR A 86 10.32 -17.16 -4.57
CA TYR A 86 9.64 -16.63 -3.38
C TYR A 86 8.56 -15.56 -3.65
N GLY A 87 7.94 -15.51 -4.83
CA GLY A 87 6.88 -14.53 -5.14
C GLY A 87 5.67 -14.51 -4.17
N TRP A 88 5.46 -15.59 -3.40
CA TRP A 88 4.48 -15.60 -2.32
C TRP A 88 4.82 -14.61 -1.19
N VAL A 89 6.10 -14.39 -0.92
CA VAL A 89 6.61 -13.42 0.06
C VAL A 89 6.35 -12.00 -0.43
N ASP A 90 6.53 -11.73 -1.72
CA ASP A 90 6.23 -10.43 -2.31
C ASP A 90 4.75 -10.08 -2.16
N HIS A 91 3.86 -11.04 -2.38
CA HIS A 91 2.43 -10.88 -2.12
C HIS A 91 2.12 -10.62 -0.64
N LEU A 92 2.78 -11.33 0.29
CA LEU A 92 2.61 -11.08 1.72
C LEU A 92 3.02 -9.64 2.08
N PHE A 93 4.17 -9.18 1.60
CA PHE A 93 4.62 -7.81 1.85
C PHE A 93 3.72 -6.76 1.18
N LEU A 94 3.19 -7.03 -0.01
CA LEU A 94 2.19 -6.17 -0.65
C LEU A 94 0.90 -6.08 0.19
N ALA A 95 0.42 -7.18 0.76
CA ALA A 95 -0.75 -7.16 1.64
C ALA A 95 -0.47 -6.31 2.90
N ILE A 96 0.70 -6.49 3.53
CA ILE A 96 1.14 -5.68 4.68
C ILE A 96 1.23 -4.20 4.31
N ALA A 97 1.80 -3.88 3.14
CA ALA A 97 1.89 -2.50 2.68
C ALA A 97 0.52 -1.88 2.44
N CYS A 98 -0.42 -2.61 1.83
CA CYS A 98 -1.79 -2.15 1.64
C CYS A 98 -2.48 -1.87 3.00
N MET A 99 -2.30 -2.75 3.99
CA MET A 99 -2.81 -2.52 5.35
C MET A 99 -2.17 -1.29 6.01
N ALA A 100 -0.86 -1.10 5.84
CA ALA A 100 -0.16 0.07 6.39
C ALA A 100 -0.61 1.38 5.73
N VAL A 101 -0.93 1.37 4.43
CA VAL A 101 -1.50 2.53 3.72
C VAL A 101 -2.92 2.82 4.19
N LEU A 102 -3.76 1.80 4.40
CA LEU A 102 -5.08 1.99 4.99
C LEU A 102 -4.98 2.62 6.38
N ALA A 103 -4.11 2.08 7.23
CA ALA A 103 -3.86 2.62 8.57
C ALA A 103 -3.38 4.08 8.49
N TYR A 104 -2.45 4.40 7.59
CA TYR A 104 -1.96 5.76 7.40
C TYR A 104 -3.08 6.74 7.07
N TYR A 105 -3.95 6.44 6.11
CA TYR A 105 -5.03 7.36 5.73
C TYR A 105 -6.13 7.44 6.77
N LEU A 106 -6.53 6.32 7.38
CA LEU A 106 -7.59 6.31 8.39
C LEU A 106 -7.18 7.01 9.68
N LEU A 107 -5.91 6.87 10.11
CA LEU A 107 -5.40 7.55 11.29
C LEU A 107 -5.24 9.05 11.06
N ASN A 108 -4.76 9.47 9.88
CA ASN A 108 -4.66 10.90 9.56
C ASN A 108 -6.05 11.55 9.40
N GLU A 109 -7.03 10.88 8.78
CA GLU A 109 -8.42 11.40 8.72
C GLU A 109 -9.03 11.55 10.11
N ALA A 110 -8.76 10.61 11.03
CA ALA A 110 -9.22 10.71 12.41
C ALA A 110 -8.55 11.88 13.16
N GLU A 111 -7.25 12.12 12.92
CA GLU A 111 -6.51 13.23 13.51
C GLU A 111 -6.98 14.59 12.99
N ASP A 112 -7.34 14.70 11.69
CA ASP A 112 -7.89 15.91 11.08
C ASP A 112 -9.34 16.21 11.54
N ALA A 113 -10.11 15.20 11.95
CA ALA A 113 -11.49 15.37 12.44
C ALA A 113 -11.58 15.92 13.88
N LEU A 114 -10.57 15.65 14.72
CA LEU A 114 -10.50 16.13 16.10
C LEU A 114 -10.45 17.68 16.24
N PRO A 115 -9.62 18.43 15.48
CA PRO A 115 -9.57 19.88 15.58
C PRO A 115 -10.85 20.59 15.08
N GLU A 116 -11.61 19.99 14.15
CA GLU A 116 -12.91 20.56 13.74
C GLU A 116 -13.98 20.46 14.84
N GLN A 117 -13.97 19.42 15.67
CA GLN A 117 -14.94 19.28 16.76
C GLN A 117 -14.69 20.27 17.89
N GLU A 118 -13.42 20.52 18.25
CA GLU A 118 -13.07 21.44 19.34
C GLU A 118 -13.45 22.91 19.00
N THR A 119 -13.47 23.25 17.71
CA THR A 119 -13.82 24.60 17.23
C THR A 119 -15.34 24.83 17.15
N ARG A 120 -16.17 23.77 17.08
CA ARG A 120 -17.64 23.88 17.01
C ARG A 120 -18.34 23.86 18.37
N THR A 121 -17.60 23.65 19.44
CA THR A 121 -18.12 23.63 20.82
C THR A 121 -18.01 24.98 21.56
N PHE A 122 -17.64 26.06 20.87
CA PHE A 122 -17.59 27.42 21.42
C PHE A 122 -18.54 28.38 20.70
#